data_AF-F0Y7A8-F1
#
_entry.id   AF-F0Y7A8-F1
#
_cell.length_a   1.000
_cell.length_b   1.000
_cell.length_c   1.000
_cell.angle_alpha   90.00
_cell.angle_beta   90.00
_cell.angle_gamma   90.00
#
_symmetry.space_group_name_H-M   'P 1'
#
loop_
_entity.id
_entity.type
_entity.pdbx_description
1 polymer ?
#
loop_
_entity_poly.entity_id
_entity_poly.type
_entity_poly.pdbx_seq_one_letter_code
_entity_poly.pdbx_strand_id
1 'polypeptide(L)'
;MDQWIEPFIDTSKWETFDLSCAARDASDDQELRDAVEAGKRLGAIFKEPTVTPSAEQVASMGLSKALPSPNGAMRRGWDGVTISRDTIHIEGVELGFKSPVLFERHAVGGEYGAGWKEVGKGRLITTFFPEDDDVEPFIVDARKLENDRNVAVVYHNPLDNVAALADHFFSRTLKAGVTPYVVTKKTVFKWQEPFWQIHKELFDAKYADAFREARGSTRERNSQLQRLRSRPFSTREAGLLDATGGELQHLISDAATMQIIRWTRGGFGMSAHNYDGDMLTDEVAQVHRSPGFITSNLVGRNDDGTLIKEFEASHGTVSDLWHAHLRGEATSFNPLGMAEAIMGALAHAADLDGDTETARRTHHFVATLRRAMHNTFVYGQGTWDMAGPDGLTTEEFVAKVAWRVGRYLEAEDDAETADPAAAKPSVLLRRGAKQVDVDKVSAMFAEFDVDGSGSISLEEFSEMMIKLGLAPMKEPEKTSASRAKIDEAA
;
A
#
# COMPACT_ATOMS: atom_id res chain seq x y z
N MET A 1 -7.66 -6.80 21.27
CA MET A 1 -6.81 -7.77 21.98
C MET A 1 -7.66 -8.79 22.73
N ASP A 2 -8.49 -8.31 23.65
CA ASP A 2 -9.20 -9.09 24.68
C ASP A 2 -10.13 -10.19 24.14
N GLN A 3 -10.83 -9.93 23.04
CA GLN A 3 -11.85 -10.86 22.51
C GLN A 3 -11.31 -11.79 21.41
N TRP A 4 -10.24 -11.40 20.73
CA TRP A 4 -9.73 -12.12 19.55
C TRP A 4 -8.42 -12.82 19.82
N ILE A 5 -7.52 -12.25 20.61
CA ILE A 5 -6.13 -12.72 20.71
C ILE A 5 -5.90 -13.42 22.05
N GLU A 6 -6.07 -12.69 23.16
CA GLU A 6 -5.78 -13.19 24.52
C GLU A 6 -6.50 -14.49 24.92
N PRO A 7 -7.73 -14.79 24.44
CA PRO A 7 -8.38 -16.06 24.74
C PRO A 7 -7.70 -17.28 24.11
N PHE A 8 -6.87 -17.08 23.07
CA PHE A 8 -6.32 -18.17 22.24
C PHE A 8 -4.79 -18.15 22.13
N ILE A 9 -4.15 -17.01 22.39
CA ILE A 9 -2.71 -16.79 22.28
C ILE A 9 -2.18 -16.25 23.61
N ASP A 10 -1.11 -16.86 24.13
CA ASP A 10 -0.40 -16.36 25.30
C ASP A 10 0.41 -15.10 24.92
N THR A 11 -0.03 -13.95 25.41
CA THR A 11 0.60 -12.64 25.16
C THR A 11 1.56 -12.24 26.28
N SER A 12 1.85 -13.11 27.26
CA SER A 12 2.71 -12.77 28.42
C SER A 12 4.14 -12.37 28.06
N LYS A 13 4.62 -12.76 26.88
CA LYS A 13 5.93 -12.39 26.34
C LYS A 13 5.94 -11.11 25.49
N TRP A 14 4.78 -10.46 25.30
CA TRP A 14 4.70 -9.26 24.48
C TRP A 14 5.31 -8.07 25.22
N GLU A 15 6.18 -7.34 24.53
CA GLU A 15 6.71 -6.07 25.01
C GLU A 15 5.87 -4.94 24.43
N THR A 16 5.18 -4.20 25.29
CA THR A 16 4.23 -3.15 24.90
C THR A 16 4.81 -1.78 25.24
N PHE A 17 4.71 -0.85 24.29
CA PHE A 17 5.25 0.51 24.41
C PHE A 17 4.14 1.54 24.17
N ASP A 18 4.02 2.54 25.06
CA ASP A 18 3.05 3.61 24.88
C ASP A 18 3.64 4.71 23.99
N LEU A 19 3.23 4.73 22.73
CA LEU A 19 3.64 5.74 21.75
C LEU A 19 2.62 6.88 21.59
N SER A 20 1.73 7.08 22.58
CA SER A 20 0.86 8.26 22.63
C SER A 20 1.69 9.55 22.66
N CYS A 21 1.11 10.66 22.17
CA CYS A 21 1.79 11.96 22.21
C CYS A 21 2.23 12.34 23.64
N ALA A 22 1.41 12.02 24.65
CA ALA A 22 1.69 12.34 26.04
C ALA A 22 2.88 11.54 26.59
N ALA A 23 2.92 10.22 26.36
CA ALA A 23 4.03 9.38 26.80
C ALA A 23 5.34 9.73 26.09
N ARG A 24 5.29 10.00 24.78
CA ARG A 24 6.45 10.44 24.00
C ARG A 24 6.98 11.80 24.45
N ASP A 25 6.11 12.75 24.75
CA ASP A 25 6.52 14.06 25.28
C ASP A 25 7.13 13.94 26.69
N ALA A 26 6.47 13.19 27.58
CA ALA A 26 6.92 12.99 28.96
C ALA A 26 8.26 12.24 29.07
N SER A 27 8.53 11.32 28.15
CA SER A 27 9.74 10.49 28.12
C SER A 27 10.86 11.06 27.24
N ASP A 28 10.67 12.23 26.62
CA ASP A 28 11.60 12.77 25.62
C ASP A 28 11.91 11.75 24.50
N ASP A 29 10.87 11.12 23.97
CA ASP A 29 10.95 10.02 22.98
C ASP A 29 11.75 8.79 23.45
N GLN A 30 11.97 8.59 24.76
CA GLN A 30 12.65 7.38 25.25
C GLN A 30 11.83 6.12 24.99
N GLU A 31 10.51 6.17 25.15
CA GLU A 31 9.60 5.05 24.80
C GLU A 31 9.75 4.62 23.33
N LEU A 32 9.92 5.60 22.41
CA LEU A 32 10.17 5.32 21.01
C LEU A 32 11.54 4.68 20.78
N ARG A 33 12.58 5.15 21.47
CA ARG A 33 13.92 4.56 21.38
C ARG A 33 13.92 3.12 21.89
N ASP A 34 13.27 2.87 23.00
CA ASP A 34 13.17 1.55 23.61
C ASP A 34 12.37 0.58 22.72
N ALA A 35 11.27 1.05 22.11
CA ALA A 35 10.51 0.28 21.12
C ALA A 35 11.35 -0.07 19.87
N VAL A 36 12.21 0.85 19.41
CA VAL A 36 13.13 0.58 18.29
C VAL A 36 14.16 -0.49 18.65
N GLU A 37 14.76 -0.41 19.84
CA GLU A 37 15.73 -1.41 20.30
C GLU A 37 15.06 -2.79 20.53
N ALA A 38 13.85 -2.81 21.08
CA ALA A 38 13.06 -4.05 21.19
C ALA A 38 12.73 -4.62 19.81
N GLY A 39 12.36 -3.79 18.84
CA GLY A 39 12.10 -4.21 17.46
C GLY A 39 13.30 -4.84 16.78
N LYS A 40 14.52 -4.32 17.00
CA LYS A 40 15.77 -4.97 16.53
C LYS A 40 15.96 -6.35 17.15
N ARG A 41 15.74 -6.46 18.46
CA ARG A 41 15.93 -7.73 19.19
C ARG A 41 14.87 -8.78 18.82
N LEU A 42 13.60 -8.38 18.69
CA LEU A 42 12.47 -9.29 18.51
C LEU A 42 12.17 -9.58 17.04
N GLY A 43 12.46 -8.65 16.12
CA GLY A 43 12.26 -8.82 14.68
C GLY A 43 10.81 -8.82 14.19
N ALA A 44 9.82 -8.85 15.08
CA ALA A 44 8.39 -8.82 14.76
C ALA A 44 7.68 -7.73 15.57
N ILE A 45 7.04 -6.79 14.87
CA ILE A 45 6.42 -5.61 15.49
C ILE A 45 5.01 -5.43 14.92
N PHE A 46 4.02 -5.33 15.80
CA PHE A 46 2.71 -4.76 15.47
C PHE A 46 2.68 -3.33 15.98
N LYS A 47 2.24 -2.39 15.13
CA LYS A 47 2.14 -0.99 15.50
C LYS A 47 0.75 -0.46 15.18
N GLU A 48 0.11 0.10 16.21
CA GLU A 48 -1.12 0.87 16.03
C GLU A 48 -0.83 2.24 15.37
N PRO A 49 -1.83 2.85 14.69
CA PRO A 49 -1.68 4.21 14.20
C PRO A 49 -1.32 5.20 15.31
N THR A 50 -0.31 6.03 15.09
CA THR A 50 0.16 7.06 16.05
C THR A 50 -0.09 8.45 15.50
N VAL A 51 -0.34 9.42 16.38
CA VAL A 51 -0.48 10.83 15.98
C VAL A 51 0.91 11.47 15.82
N THR A 52 1.15 12.12 14.67
CA THR A 52 2.22 13.11 14.53
C THR A 52 1.58 14.48 14.70
N PRO A 53 1.75 15.16 15.86
CA PRO A 53 0.93 16.31 16.20
C PRO A 53 1.28 17.53 15.35
N SER A 54 0.25 18.17 14.77
CA SER A 54 0.37 19.50 14.16
C SER A 54 0.71 20.57 15.20
N ALA A 55 1.12 21.78 14.78
CA ALA A 55 1.37 22.88 15.70
C ALA A 55 0.14 23.22 16.59
N GLU A 56 -1.07 23.12 16.02
CA GLU A 56 -2.33 23.30 16.75
C GLU A 56 -2.59 22.15 17.75
N GLN A 57 -2.21 20.93 17.39
CA GLN A 57 -2.32 19.76 18.28
C GLN A 57 -1.30 19.80 19.41
N VAL A 58 -0.07 20.26 19.16
CA VAL A 58 0.94 20.50 20.20
C VAL A 58 0.37 21.44 21.26
N ALA A 59 -0.24 22.55 20.84
CA ALA A 59 -0.85 23.51 21.75
C ALA A 59 -2.08 22.93 22.48
N SER A 60 -3.00 22.26 21.77
CA SER A 60 -4.24 21.76 22.37
C SER A 60 -4.05 20.54 23.27
N MET A 61 -3.02 19.72 23.02
CA MET A 61 -2.65 18.57 23.87
C MET A 61 -1.71 18.97 25.02
N GLY A 62 -1.21 20.21 25.05
CA GLY A 62 -0.29 20.69 26.08
C GLY A 62 1.11 20.07 26.01
N LEU A 63 1.57 19.70 24.81
CA LEU A 63 2.89 19.09 24.63
C LEU A 63 3.99 20.15 24.78
N SER A 64 5.12 19.75 25.38
CA SER A 64 6.27 20.64 25.59
C SER A 64 6.95 21.07 24.28
N LYS A 65 6.80 20.25 23.22
CA LYS A 65 7.44 20.46 21.91
C LYS A 65 6.72 19.75 20.77
N ALA A 66 7.10 20.13 19.55
CA ALA A 66 6.73 19.36 18.37
C ALA A 66 7.49 18.03 18.34
N LEU A 67 6.74 16.92 18.28
CA LEU A 67 7.31 15.57 18.21
C LEU A 67 7.45 15.15 16.74
N PRO A 68 8.62 14.61 16.33
CA PRO A 68 8.78 14.05 14.98
C PRO A 68 7.91 12.80 14.79
N SER A 69 7.71 12.38 13.55
CA SER A 69 7.01 11.12 13.25
C SER A 69 7.81 9.91 13.75
N PRO A 70 7.20 8.98 14.49
CA PRO A 70 7.89 7.77 14.97
C PRO A 70 8.27 6.84 13.82
N ASN A 71 7.49 6.85 12.73
CA ASN A 71 7.72 6.05 11.52
C ASN A 71 9.12 6.29 10.94
N GLY A 72 9.59 7.55 10.94
CA GLY A 72 10.92 7.88 10.44
C GLY A 72 12.05 7.30 11.32
N ALA A 73 11.87 7.29 12.64
CA ALA A 73 12.83 6.72 13.56
C ALA A 73 12.89 5.19 13.43
N MET A 74 11.74 4.53 13.35
CA MET A 74 11.62 3.07 13.17
C MET A 74 12.25 2.60 11.86
N ARG A 75 11.93 3.27 10.74
CA ARG A 75 12.52 2.93 9.42
C ARG A 75 14.04 3.02 9.41
N ARG A 76 14.63 4.02 10.09
CA ARG A 76 16.09 4.11 10.22
C ARG A 76 16.65 3.09 11.20
N GLY A 77 15.95 2.88 12.32
CA GLY A 77 16.38 1.98 13.39
C GLY A 77 16.42 0.51 12.96
N TRP A 78 15.57 0.11 12.02
CA TRP A 78 15.47 -1.29 11.58
C TRP A 78 16.05 -1.55 10.18
N ASP A 79 16.90 -0.65 9.69
CA ASP A 79 17.43 -0.68 8.32
C ASP A 79 16.34 -0.95 7.26
N GLY A 80 15.32 -0.09 7.27
CA GLY A 80 14.15 -0.21 6.44
C GLY A 80 14.49 -0.24 4.95
N VAL A 81 14.17 -1.34 4.30
CA VAL A 81 14.35 -1.55 2.86
C VAL A 81 13.11 -1.06 2.12
N THR A 82 11.94 -1.58 2.49
CA THR A 82 10.68 -1.29 1.79
C THR A 82 9.51 -1.22 2.76
N ILE A 83 8.46 -0.52 2.35
CA ILE A 83 7.13 -0.56 2.96
C ILE A 83 6.23 -1.23 1.93
N SER A 84 5.87 -2.48 2.18
CA SER A 84 4.97 -3.25 1.32
C SER A 84 3.52 -2.84 1.58
N ARG A 85 2.88 -2.27 0.57
CA ARG A 85 1.48 -1.82 0.61
C ARG A 85 0.62 -2.58 -0.39
N ASP A 86 -0.06 -3.60 0.11
CA ASP A 86 -0.81 -4.54 -0.73
C ASP A 86 -2.31 -4.39 -0.52
N THR A 87 -3.07 -4.61 -1.59
CA THR A 87 -4.53 -4.68 -1.50
C THR A 87 -4.99 -5.91 -0.72
N ILE A 88 -5.93 -5.71 0.21
CA ILE A 88 -6.57 -6.78 0.97
C ILE A 88 -7.82 -7.25 0.23
N HIS A 89 -7.86 -8.54 -0.11
CA HIS A 89 -9.01 -9.17 -0.76
C HIS A 89 -9.79 -10.04 0.21
N ILE A 90 -11.12 -9.93 0.14
CA ILE A 90 -12.06 -10.82 0.84
C ILE A 90 -12.71 -11.71 -0.21
N GLU A 91 -12.56 -13.02 -0.07
CA GLU A 91 -13.17 -13.98 -0.98
C GLU A 91 -14.70 -13.82 -0.99
N GLY A 92 -15.30 -13.76 -2.18
CA GLY A 92 -16.73 -13.51 -2.36
C GLY A 92 -17.14 -12.03 -2.40
N VAL A 93 -16.25 -11.09 -2.09
CA VAL A 93 -16.52 -9.64 -2.13
C VAL A 93 -15.73 -8.97 -3.25
N GLU A 94 -16.43 -8.34 -4.20
CA GLU A 94 -15.83 -7.55 -5.27
C GLU A 94 -15.47 -6.15 -4.79
N LEU A 95 -14.17 -5.89 -4.65
CA LEU A 95 -13.58 -4.58 -4.39
C LEU A 95 -13.12 -3.91 -5.70
N GLY A 96 -12.49 -2.74 -5.60
CA GLY A 96 -12.09 -1.96 -6.77
C GLY A 96 -11.08 -2.65 -7.68
N PHE A 97 -10.13 -3.38 -7.10
CA PHE A 97 -9.24 -4.27 -7.86
C PHE A 97 -9.71 -5.71 -7.76
N LYS A 98 -9.89 -6.38 -8.90
CA LYS A 98 -10.38 -7.76 -8.96
C LYS A 98 -9.35 -8.81 -8.56
N SER A 99 -8.07 -8.49 -8.73
CA SER A 99 -6.93 -9.36 -8.39
C SER A 99 -5.94 -8.56 -7.53
N PRO A 100 -5.03 -9.23 -6.79
CA PRO A 100 -4.05 -8.56 -5.95
C PRO A 100 -3.23 -7.50 -6.71
N VAL A 101 -3.01 -6.37 -6.04
CA VAL A 101 -2.03 -5.36 -6.42
C VAL A 101 -1.00 -5.29 -5.30
N LEU A 102 0.27 -5.43 -5.66
CA LEU A 102 1.38 -5.33 -4.72
C LEU A 102 2.10 -4.00 -4.92
N PHE A 103 2.56 -3.38 -3.84
CA PHE A 103 3.32 -2.13 -3.96
C PHE A 103 4.51 -2.14 -3.01
N GLU A 104 5.69 -1.80 -3.52
CA GLU A 104 6.90 -1.62 -2.72
C GLU A 104 7.32 -0.15 -2.77
N ARG A 105 7.16 0.52 -1.62
CA ARG A 105 7.64 1.88 -1.41
C ARG A 105 9.00 1.80 -0.75
N HIS A 106 10.03 2.37 -1.38
CA HIS A 106 11.34 2.50 -0.75
C HIS A 106 11.22 3.22 0.60
N ALA A 107 11.68 2.60 1.68
CA ALA A 107 11.35 3.04 3.04
C ALA A 107 12.09 4.32 3.47
N VAL A 108 13.19 4.66 2.79
CA VAL A 108 14.15 5.68 3.18
C VAL A 108 14.44 6.65 2.03
N GLY A 109 15.12 7.76 2.33
CA GLY A 109 15.50 8.77 1.34
C GLY A 109 14.36 9.70 0.90
N GLY A 110 14.71 10.65 0.04
CA GLY A 110 13.79 11.58 -0.59
C GLY A 110 13.40 12.76 0.30
N GLU A 111 12.32 13.46 -0.07
CA GLU A 111 11.92 14.70 0.60
C GLU A 111 11.56 14.52 2.09
N TYR A 112 11.17 13.33 2.54
CA TYR A 112 10.89 13.07 3.96
C TYR A 112 12.13 13.24 4.87
N GLY A 113 13.33 13.09 4.30
CA GLY A 113 14.59 13.26 5.02
C GLY A 113 15.26 14.63 4.79
N ALA A 114 14.54 15.59 4.19
CA ALA A 114 15.15 16.84 3.76
C ALA A 114 15.48 17.79 4.91
N GLY A 115 16.67 18.38 4.87
CA GLY A 115 16.98 19.61 5.61
C GLY A 115 16.53 20.83 4.81
N TRP A 116 15.97 21.83 5.49
CA TRP A 116 15.46 23.04 4.83
C TRP A 116 15.58 24.31 5.68
N LYS A 117 15.57 25.48 5.01
CA LYS A 117 15.56 26.79 5.67
C LYS A 117 14.98 27.90 4.78
N GLU A 118 14.19 28.82 5.35
CA GLU A 118 13.81 30.07 4.68
C GLU A 118 15.00 31.05 4.68
N VAL A 119 15.33 31.59 3.51
CA VAL A 119 16.49 32.48 3.28
C VAL A 119 16.17 33.61 2.31
N GLY A 120 16.84 34.74 2.44
CA GLY A 120 16.74 35.87 1.51
C GLY A 120 17.70 35.78 0.32
N LYS A 121 18.01 36.93 -0.29
CA LYS A 121 19.00 37.06 -1.37
C LYS A 121 20.37 36.58 -0.91
N GLY A 122 21.09 35.84 -1.75
CA GLY A 122 22.40 35.30 -1.37
C GLY A 122 22.95 34.28 -2.36
N ARG A 123 23.89 33.45 -1.90
CA ARG A 123 24.41 32.32 -2.66
C ARG A 123 24.19 31.04 -1.85
N LEU A 124 23.56 30.05 -2.48
CA LEU A 124 23.43 28.70 -1.94
C LEU A 124 24.53 27.83 -2.57
N ILE A 125 25.27 27.11 -1.75
CA ILE A 125 26.33 26.19 -2.16
C ILE A 125 26.11 24.88 -1.40
N THR A 126 26.07 23.77 -2.14
CA THR A 126 25.99 22.42 -1.59
C THR A 126 27.29 21.70 -1.93
N THR A 127 28.03 21.27 -0.91
CA THR A 127 29.33 20.60 -1.06
C THR A 127 29.25 19.18 -0.50
N PHE A 128 29.83 18.23 -1.22
CA PHE A 128 30.00 16.86 -0.73
C PHE A 128 31.45 16.64 -0.32
N PHE A 129 31.64 16.01 0.84
CA PHE A 129 32.94 15.64 1.40
C PHE A 129 32.98 14.11 1.39
N PRO A 130 33.70 13.48 0.44
CA PRO A 130 33.92 12.04 0.45
C PRO A 130 34.60 11.60 1.75
N GLU A 131 34.32 10.36 2.20
CA GLU A 131 35.04 9.75 3.34
C GLU A 131 36.46 9.32 2.94
N ASP A 132 36.67 9.07 1.65
CA ASP A 132 38.00 8.82 1.11
C ASP A 132 38.78 10.14 1.09
N ASP A 133 39.73 10.27 2.02
CA ASP A 133 40.59 11.44 2.18
C ASP A 133 41.42 11.76 0.92
N ASP A 134 41.57 10.80 -0.01
CA ASP A 134 42.25 11.00 -1.30
C ASP A 134 41.33 11.64 -2.36
N VAL A 135 40.03 11.78 -2.09
CA VAL A 135 39.05 12.43 -2.99
C VAL A 135 38.68 13.81 -2.47
N GLU A 136 39.14 14.84 -3.16
CA GLU A 136 38.85 16.24 -2.81
C GLU A 136 37.33 16.53 -2.74
N PRO A 137 36.87 17.30 -1.74
CA PRO A 137 35.49 17.76 -1.66
C PRO A 137 35.07 18.54 -2.91
N PHE A 138 33.84 18.30 -3.38
CA PHE A 138 33.34 18.93 -4.61
C PHE A 138 31.97 19.57 -4.42
N ILE A 139 31.70 20.59 -5.25
CA ILE A 139 30.43 21.31 -5.27
C ILE A 139 29.41 20.47 -6.05
N VAL A 140 28.34 20.06 -5.38
CA VAL A 140 27.19 19.37 -5.99
C VAL A 140 26.31 20.38 -6.74
N ASP A 141 26.06 21.53 -6.13
CA ASP A 141 25.29 22.64 -6.72
C ASP A 141 25.77 23.98 -6.16
N ALA A 142 25.76 25.02 -6.99
CA ALA A 142 25.93 26.40 -6.55
C ALA A 142 25.03 27.34 -7.35
N ARG A 143 24.24 28.15 -6.67
CA ARG A 143 23.30 29.09 -7.30
C ARG A 143 23.22 30.42 -6.55
N LYS A 144 22.94 31.47 -7.30
CA LYS A 144 22.59 32.79 -6.75
C LYS A 144 21.08 32.83 -6.52
N LEU A 145 20.68 33.25 -5.32
CA LEU A 145 19.30 33.48 -4.94
C LEU A 145 19.00 34.97 -5.06
N GLU A 146 18.06 35.33 -5.94
CA GLU A 146 17.75 36.74 -6.26
C GLU A 146 16.47 37.25 -5.60
N ASN A 147 15.65 36.37 -5.03
CA ASN A 147 14.41 36.75 -4.35
C ASN A 147 14.66 37.07 -2.88
N ASP A 148 13.86 37.97 -2.31
CA ASP A 148 13.90 38.30 -0.87
C ASP A 148 13.35 37.17 0.00
N ARG A 149 12.62 36.22 -0.58
CA ARG A 149 12.11 35.01 0.08
C ARG A 149 12.35 33.79 -0.78
N ASN A 150 13.12 32.85 -0.24
CA ASN A 150 13.41 31.55 -0.84
C ASN A 150 13.31 30.49 0.26
N VAL A 151 13.13 29.24 -0.14
CA VAL A 151 13.35 28.08 0.72
C VAL A 151 14.44 27.22 0.08
N ALA A 152 15.54 27.01 0.80
CA ALA A 152 16.59 26.08 0.39
C ALA A 152 16.25 24.70 0.95
N VAL A 153 16.36 23.65 0.13
CA VAL A 153 16.03 22.26 0.49
C VAL A 153 17.14 21.36 -0.02
N VAL A 154 17.63 20.45 0.84
CA VAL A 154 18.65 19.46 0.51
C VAL A 154 18.23 18.11 1.08
N TYR A 155 18.34 17.05 0.28
CA TYR A 155 18.06 15.67 0.68
C TYR A 155 19.00 14.70 -0.06
N HIS A 156 18.97 13.42 0.30
CA HIS A 156 19.68 12.35 -0.40
C HIS A 156 18.78 11.11 -0.53
N ASN A 157 19.17 10.17 -1.41
CA ASN A 157 18.57 8.85 -1.53
C ASN A 157 19.67 7.80 -1.34
N PRO A 158 19.65 7.01 -0.25
CA PRO A 158 20.57 5.88 -0.10
C PRO A 158 20.10 4.74 -1.02
N LEU A 159 20.99 4.21 -1.87
CA LEU A 159 20.60 3.23 -2.90
C LEU A 159 21.15 1.83 -2.67
N ASP A 160 22.00 1.63 -1.66
CA ASP A 160 22.65 0.33 -1.39
C ASP A 160 21.64 -0.78 -1.09
N ASN A 161 20.53 -0.43 -0.43
CA ASN A 161 19.45 -1.38 -0.11
C ASN A 161 18.45 -1.61 -1.27
N VAL A 162 18.59 -0.92 -2.41
CA VAL A 162 17.64 -1.04 -3.54
C VAL A 162 17.71 -2.42 -4.19
N ALA A 163 18.87 -3.07 -4.19
CA ALA A 163 18.98 -4.45 -4.66
C ALA A 163 18.17 -5.42 -3.77
N ALA A 164 18.20 -5.22 -2.45
CA ALA A 164 17.39 -6.00 -1.52
C ALA A 164 15.89 -5.72 -1.69
N LEU A 165 15.52 -4.45 -1.95
CA LEU A 165 14.15 -4.06 -2.29
C LEU A 165 13.68 -4.79 -3.56
N ALA A 166 14.48 -4.73 -4.63
CA ALA A 166 14.16 -5.35 -5.90
C ALA A 166 14.02 -6.88 -5.76
N ASP A 167 14.88 -7.53 -4.99
CA ASP A 167 14.81 -8.97 -4.73
C ASP A 167 13.51 -9.37 -4.03
N HIS A 168 13.15 -8.63 -2.97
CA HIS A 168 11.90 -8.82 -2.23
C HIS A 168 10.68 -8.59 -3.14
N PHE A 169 10.69 -7.50 -3.92
CA PHE A 169 9.64 -7.14 -4.86
C PHE A 169 9.41 -8.22 -5.92
N PHE A 170 10.46 -8.64 -6.62
CA PHE A 170 10.35 -9.64 -7.70
C PHE A 170 10.00 -11.03 -7.17
N SER A 171 10.52 -11.42 -6.02
CA SER A 171 10.15 -12.67 -5.35
C SER A 171 8.65 -12.72 -5.04
N ARG A 172 8.11 -11.65 -4.45
CA ARG A 172 6.67 -11.56 -4.08
C ARG A 172 5.78 -11.51 -5.30
N THR A 173 6.12 -10.69 -6.29
CA THR A 173 5.32 -10.54 -7.51
C THR A 173 5.29 -11.83 -8.33
N LEU A 174 6.41 -12.55 -8.40
CA LEU A 174 6.47 -13.87 -9.03
C LEU A 174 5.58 -14.88 -8.28
N LYS A 175 5.72 -14.95 -6.95
CA LYS A 175 4.92 -15.84 -6.10
C LYS A 175 3.41 -15.56 -6.21
N ALA A 176 3.02 -14.29 -6.30
CA ALA A 176 1.63 -13.88 -6.44
C ALA A 176 1.11 -13.98 -7.89
N GLY A 177 1.97 -14.28 -8.86
CA GLY A 177 1.62 -14.34 -10.28
C GLY A 177 1.11 -12.99 -10.81
N VAL A 178 1.79 -11.90 -10.46
CA VAL A 178 1.45 -10.53 -10.89
C VAL A 178 2.58 -9.90 -11.70
N THR A 179 2.24 -9.03 -12.65
CA THR A 179 3.22 -8.39 -13.55
C THR A 179 3.93 -7.23 -12.84
N PRO A 180 5.28 -7.21 -12.73
CA PRO A 180 6.01 -6.16 -12.03
C PRO A 180 6.28 -4.93 -12.92
N TYR A 181 6.20 -3.74 -12.33
CA TYR A 181 6.55 -2.45 -12.93
C TYR A 181 7.43 -1.65 -11.98
N VAL A 182 8.38 -0.89 -12.52
CA VAL A 182 9.20 0.06 -11.73
C VAL A 182 8.79 1.48 -12.09
N VAL A 183 8.53 2.31 -11.08
CA VAL A 183 7.96 3.63 -11.24
C VAL A 183 8.93 4.70 -10.75
N THR A 184 9.30 5.63 -11.62
CA THR A 184 10.14 6.79 -11.27
C THR A 184 9.82 7.97 -12.17
N LYS A 185 10.33 9.16 -11.85
CA LYS A 185 10.39 10.31 -12.75
C LYS A 185 11.78 10.49 -13.39
N LYS A 186 12.55 9.41 -13.60
CA LYS A 186 13.95 9.45 -14.08
C LYS A 186 14.18 10.21 -15.39
N THR A 187 13.14 10.39 -16.21
CA THR A 187 13.22 11.19 -17.45
C THR A 187 13.43 12.69 -17.17
N VAL A 188 12.95 13.20 -16.05
CA VAL A 188 13.14 14.59 -15.59
C VAL A 188 14.11 14.64 -14.42
N PHE A 189 13.91 13.76 -13.44
CA PHE A 189 14.73 13.62 -12.23
C PHE A 189 15.85 12.62 -12.45
N LYS A 190 16.89 13.05 -13.18
CA LYS A 190 17.97 12.15 -13.65
C LYS A 190 18.68 11.37 -12.55
N TRP A 191 18.71 11.89 -11.32
CA TRP A 191 19.29 11.21 -10.16
C TRP A 191 18.54 9.93 -9.76
N GLN A 192 17.33 9.69 -10.29
CA GLN A 192 16.55 8.47 -10.06
C GLN A 192 16.90 7.34 -11.04
N GLU A 193 17.77 7.56 -12.05
CA GLU A 193 18.16 6.52 -13.01
C GLU A 193 18.77 5.28 -12.34
N PRO A 194 19.65 5.39 -11.33
CA PRO A 194 20.25 4.22 -10.70
C PRO A 194 19.22 3.30 -10.02
N PHE A 195 18.11 3.85 -9.49
CA PHE A 195 17.02 3.03 -8.93
C PHE A 195 16.44 2.09 -9.99
N TRP A 196 16.20 2.59 -11.21
CA TRP A 196 15.73 1.76 -12.33
C TRP A 196 16.80 0.75 -12.77
N GLN A 197 18.06 1.18 -12.90
CA GLN A 197 19.15 0.31 -13.35
C GLN A 197 19.34 -0.89 -12.40
N ILE A 198 19.40 -0.65 -11.09
CA ILE A 198 19.55 -1.71 -10.08
C ILE A 198 18.39 -2.72 -10.18
N HIS A 199 17.15 -2.25 -10.33
CA HIS A 199 16.01 -3.15 -10.53
C HIS A 199 16.12 -3.95 -11.83
N LYS A 200 16.47 -3.30 -12.93
CA LYS A 200 16.55 -3.92 -14.26
C LYS A 200 17.64 -4.97 -14.32
N GLU A 201 18.82 -4.65 -13.82
CA GLU A 201 19.97 -5.57 -13.77
C GLU A 201 19.66 -6.80 -12.93
N LEU A 202 19.08 -6.64 -11.74
CA LEU A 202 18.68 -7.76 -10.90
C LEU A 202 17.57 -8.60 -11.55
N PHE A 203 16.57 -7.96 -12.14
CA PHE A 203 15.47 -8.64 -12.83
C PHE A 203 15.99 -9.50 -13.98
N ASP A 204 16.81 -8.92 -14.85
CA ASP A 204 17.38 -9.62 -16.01
C ASP A 204 18.27 -10.79 -15.58
N ALA A 205 19.08 -10.59 -14.53
CA ALA A 205 20.02 -11.60 -14.06
C ALA A 205 19.35 -12.77 -13.33
N LYS A 206 18.27 -12.54 -12.56
CA LYS A 206 17.71 -13.53 -11.63
C LYS A 206 16.27 -13.95 -11.92
N TYR A 207 15.44 -13.08 -12.49
CA TYR A 207 13.99 -13.25 -12.50
C TYR A 207 13.36 -13.35 -13.90
N ALA A 208 13.98 -12.77 -14.93
CA ALA A 208 13.36 -12.61 -16.24
C ALA A 208 12.82 -13.92 -16.83
N ASP A 209 13.60 -15.00 -16.77
CA ASP A 209 13.16 -16.30 -17.31
C ASP A 209 12.00 -16.90 -16.52
N ALA A 210 12.05 -16.83 -15.19
CA ALA A 210 10.96 -17.28 -14.34
C ALA A 210 9.65 -16.51 -14.61
N PHE A 211 9.72 -15.20 -14.87
CA PHE A 211 8.54 -14.41 -15.23
C PHE A 211 8.00 -14.70 -16.64
N ARG A 212 8.87 -15.05 -17.60
CA ARG A 212 8.44 -15.50 -18.94
C ARG A 212 7.74 -16.86 -18.89
N GLU A 213 8.18 -17.74 -18.00
CA GLU A 213 7.59 -19.06 -17.80
C GLU A 213 6.34 -19.03 -16.92
N ALA A 214 6.29 -18.12 -15.96
CA ALA A 214 5.14 -17.97 -15.07
C ALA A 214 3.87 -17.56 -15.83
N ARG A 215 2.73 -17.96 -15.27
CA ARG A 215 1.39 -17.65 -15.77
C ARG A 215 0.68 -16.79 -14.74
N GLY A 216 -0.12 -15.84 -15.21
CA GLY A 216 -0.89 -14.93 -14.35
C GLY A 216 -1.84 -15.67 -13.42
N SER A 217 -2.02 -15.15 -12.20
CA SER A 217 -2.92 -15.69 -11.16
C SER A 217 -4.42 -15.58 -11.51
N THR A 218 -4.79 -15.14 -12.72
CA THR A 218 -6.18 -14.92 -13.17
C THR A 218 -7.00 -16.18 -13.48
N ARG A 219 -6.77 -17.27 -12.73
CA ARG A 219 -7.62 -18.46 -12.77
C ARG A 219 -8.54 -18.46 -11.56
N GLU A 220 -9.68 -17.76 -11.66
CA GLU A 220 -11.00 -18.21 -11.17
C GLU A 220 -12.10 -17.15 -11.40
N ARG A 221 -12.86 -17.32 -12.49
CA ARG A 221 -14.31 -16.98 -12.68
C ARG A 221 -14.73 -17.00 -14.16
N ASN A 222 -14.24 -17.97 -14.95
CA ASN A 222 -14.61 -18.12 -16.38
C ASN A 222 -15.35 -19.43 -16.70
N SER A 223 -15.99 -20.08 -15.72
CA SER A 223 -16.84 -21.26 -16.00
C SER A 223 -18.23 -20.89 -16.57
N GLN A 224 -18.70 -19.65 -16.42
CA GLN A 224 -19.98 -19.19 -17.00
C GLN A 224 -19.85 -18.54 -18.39
N LEU A 225 -18.74 -17.84 -18.70
CA LEU A 225 -18.57 -17.15 -19.99
C LEU A 225 -18.02 -18.03 -21.13
N GLN A 226 -17.44 -19.19 -20.82
CA GLN A 226 -16.92 -20.13 -21.82
C GLN A 226 -18.02 -20.81 -22.68
N ARG A 227 -19.30 -20.68 -22.32
CA ARG A 227 -20.41 -21.30 -23.08
C ARG A 227 -20.98 -20.43 -24.21
N LEU A 228 -20.52 -19.20 -24.40
CA LEU A 228 -21.19 -18.22 -25.29
C LEU A 228 -20.37 -17.74 -26.51
N ARG A 229 -19.18 -18.28 -26.80
CA ARG A 229 -18.39 -17.82 -27.96
C ARG A 229 -17.77 -18.95 -28.77
N SER A 230 -18.31 -19.17 -29.97
CA SER A 230 -17.97 -20.20 -30.95
C SER A 230 -16.83 -19.81 -31.90
N ARG A 231 -15.71 -19.24 -31.40
CA ARG A 231 -14.49 -19.05 -32.21
C ARG A 231 -13.30 -19.77 -31.57
N PRO A 232 -12.53 -20.59 -32.32
CA PRO A 232 -11.33 -21.21 -31.81
C PRO A 232 -10.24 -20.14 -31.69
N PHE A 233 -9.99 -19.67 -30.48
CA PHE A 233 -8.83 -18.85 -30.17
C PHE A 233 -7.68 -19.80 -29.77
N SER A 234 -6.50 -19.57 -30.34
CA SER A 234 -5.24 -20.19 -29.92
C SER A 234 -5.11 -20.09 -28.39
N THR A 235 -5.09 -21.22 -27.70
CA THR A 235 -5.05 -21.34 -26.23
C THR A 235 -3.65 -21.17 -25.66
N ARG A 236 -2.82 -20.27 -26.22
CA ARG A 236 -1.55 -19.92 -25.57
C ARG A 236 -1.88 -18.91 -24.47
N GLU A 237 -1.93 -19.39 -23.24
CA GLU A 237 -2.12 -18.57 -22.04
C GLU A 237 -1.07 -17.46 -21.98
N ALA A 238 -1.50 -16.22 -21.75
CA ALA A 238 -0.59 -15.10 -21.72
C ALA A 238 0.36 -15.19 -20.50
N GLY A 239 1.68 -15.12 -20.73
CA GLY A 239 2.69 -15.05 -19.69
C GLY A 239 2.63 -13.73 -18.91
N LEU A 240 3.24 -13.67 -17.72
CA LEU A 240 3.24 -12.46 -16.88
C LEU A 240 3.82 -11.22 -17.59
N LEU A 241 4.71 -11.42 -18.56
CA LEU A 241 5.33 -10.34 -19.32
C LEU A 241 4.72 -10.12 -20.71
N ASP A 242 3.65 -10.83 -21.08
CA ASP A 242 3.09 -10.72 -22.43
C ASP A 242 2.51 -9.31 -22.67
N ALA A 243 1.87 -8.74 -21.64
CA ALA A 243 1.37 -7.36 -21.66
C ALA A 243 2.50 -6.31 -21.67
N THR A 244 3.73 -6.71 -21.39
CA THR A 244 4.90 -5.82 -21.31
C THR A 244 5.93 -6.09 -22.41
N GLY A 245 5.60 -6.93 -23.39
CA GLY A 245 6.49 -7.26 -24.51
C GLY A 245 7.66 -8.18 -24.13
N GLY A 246 7.57 -8.92 -23.03
CA GLY A 246 8.59 -9.89 -22.59
C GLY A 246 9.71 -9.31 -21.73
N GLU A 247 9.60 -8.04 -21.33
CA GLU A 247 10.58 -7.31 -20.54
C GLU A 247 9.96 -6.62 -19.32
N LEU A 248 10.80 -6.29 -18.33
CA LEU A 248 10.44 -5.39 -17.24
C LEU A 248 10.19 -3.99 -17.80
N GLN A 249 9.07 -3.37 -17.42
CA GLN A 249 8.71 -2.04 -17.89
C GLN A 249 8.96 -0.98 -16.81
N HIS A 250 9.50 0.15 -17.27
CA HIS A 250 9.56 1.39 -16.51
C HIS A 250 8.31 2.22 -16.82
N LEU A 251 7.67 2.75 -15.77
CA LEU A 251 6.61 3.74 -15.89
C LEU A 251 7.08 5.08 -15.32
N ILE A 252 6.79 6.16 -16.04
CA ILE A 252 6.86 7.50 -15.45
C ILE A 252 5.75 7.65 -14.40
N SER A 253 6.02 8.29 -13.26
CA SER A 253 5.07 8.30 -12.11
C SER A 253 3.68 8.87 -12.44
N ASP A 254 3.61 9.85 -13.35
CA ASP A 254 2.36 10.39 -13.91
C ASP A 254 1.62 9.43 -14.85
N ALA A 255 2.32 8.50 -15.52
CA ALA A 255 1.65 7.42 -16.22
C ALA A 255 1.17 6.34 -15.24
N ALA A 256 1.92 6.08 -14.16
CA ALA A 256 1.54 5.09 -13.15
C ALA A 256 0.20 5.43 -12.47
N THR A 257 -0.03 6.69 -12.09
CA THR A 257 -1.34 7.14 -11.57
C THR A 257 -2.48 6.81 -12.55
N MET A 258 -2.30 7.09 -13.83
CA MET A 258 -3.32 6.77 -14.85
C MET A 258 -3.56 5.25 -14.94
N GLN A 259 -2.51 4.42 -14.85
CA GLN A 259 -2.66 2.97 -14.92
C GLN A 259 -3.32 2.39 -13.67
N ILE A 260 -3.08 2.95 -12.48
CA ILE A 260 -3.75 2.52 -11.24
C ILE A 260 -5.28 2.65 -11.39
N ILE A 261 -5.75 3.74 -11.99
CA ILE A 261 -7.18 3.97 -12.25
C ILE A 261 -7.71 3.07 -13.39
N ARG A 262 -6.90 2.80 -14.43
CA ARG A 262 -7.33 2.02 -15.61
C ARG A 262 -7.29 0.51 -15.40
N TRP A 263 -6.27 -0.02 -14.72
CA TRP A 263 -6.03 -1.46 -14.54
C TRP A 263 -6.83 -2.04 -13.36
N THR A 264 -8.14 -1.79 -13.32
CA THR A 264 -9.04 -2.29 -12.26
C THR A 264 -9.16 -3.81 -12.19
N ARG A 265 -8.65 -4.54 -13.19
CA ARG A 265 -8.47 -6.00 -13.11
C ARG A 265 -7.47 -6.39 -12.02
N GLY A 266 -6.58 -5.49 -11.61
CA GLY A 266 -5.45 -5.77 -10.72
C GLY A 266 -4.43 -6.67 -11.40
N GLY A 267 -3.66 -7.42 -10.61
CA GLY A 267 -2.69 -8.39 -11.13
C GLY A 267 -1.36 -7.78 -11.54
N PHE A 268 -1.00 -6.65 -10.93
CA PHE A 268 0.27 -5.96 -11.16
C PHE A 268 0.96 -5.62 -9.84
N GLY A 269 2.27 -5.45 -9.89
CA GLY A 269 3.09 -4.93 -8.80
C GLY A 269 3.79 -3.64 -9.21
N MET A 270 3.95 -2.68 -8.31
CA MET A 270 4.73 -1.46 -8.55
C MET A 270 5.82 -1.28 -7.49
N SER A 271 7.02 -0.88 -7.90
CA SER A 271 8.11 -0.44 -7.01
C SER A 271 8.45 1.02 -7.27
N ALA A 272 8.51 1.86 -6.24
CA ALA A 272 8.75 3.29 -6.36
C ALA A 272 9.61 3.87 -5.23
N HIS A 273 10.14 5.07 -5.45
CA HIS A 273 10.81 5.86 -4.40
C HIS A 273 9.85 6.22 -3.27
N ASN A 274 10.40 6.63 -2.13
CA ASN A 274 9.65 6.90 -0.90
C ASN A 274 8.44 7.83 -1.10
N TYR A 275 8.62 8.98 -1.74
CA TYR A 275 7.55 9.96 -1.95
C TYR A 275 6.53 9.54 -3.02
N ASP A 276 7.00 9.11 -4.19
CA ASP A 276 6.10 8.57 -5.24
C ASP A 276 5.27 7.40 -4.70
N GLY A 277 5.89 6.50 -3.92
CA GLY A 277 5.22 5.37 -3.30
C GLY A 277 4.17 5.76 -2.26
N ASP A 278 4.38 6.83 -1.49
CA ASP A 278 3.35 7.34 -0.57
C ASP A 278 2.11 7.78 -1.36
N MET A 279 2.31 8.63 -2.36
CA MET A 279 1.21 9.20 -3.15
C MET A 279 0.46 8.13 -3.97
N LEU A 280 1.19 7.23 -4.64
CA LEU A 280 0.59 6.22 -5.50
C LEU A 280 -0.14 5.13 -4.69
N THR A 281 0.31 4.82 -3.47
CA THR A 281 -0.38 3.82 -2.64
C THR A 281 -1.66 4.37 -2.02
N ASP A 282 -1.74 5.67 -1.74
CA ASP A 282 -3.00 6.33 -1.36
C ASP A 282 -4.00 6.30 -2.52
N GLU A 283 -3.53 6.45 -3.77
CA GLU A 283 -4.36 6.29 -4.96
C GLU A 283 -4.84 4.83 -5.12
N VAL A 284 -3.95 3.84 -4.96
CA VAL A 284 -4.31 2.42 -4.95
C VAL A 284 -5.39 2.15 -3.90
N ALA A 285 -5.24 2.71 -2.69
CA ALA A 285 -6.23 2.60 -1.62
C ALA A 285 -7.60 3.12 -2.03
N GLN A 286 -7.64 4.29 -2.67
CA GLN A 286 -8.87 4.94 -3.09
C GLN A 286 -9.56 4.19 -4.25
N VAL A 287 -8.80 3.70 -5.22
CA VAL A 287 -9.35 2.84 -6.28
C VAL A 287 -9.91 1.56 -5.68
N HIS A 288 -9.16 0.92 -4.78
CA HIS A 288 -9.53 -0.35 -4.19
C HIS A 288 -10.78 -0.27 -3.29
N ARG A 289 -10.76 0.59 -2.27
CA ARG A 289 -11.93 0.88 -1.42
C ARG A 289 -11.68 2.09 -0.53
N SER A 290 -10.70 1.96 0.37
CA SER A 290 -10.26 2.93 1.37
C SER A 290 -8.89 2.50 1.92
N PRO A 291 -8.17 3.37 2.65
CA PRO A 291 -6.90 3.00 3.28
C PRO A 291 -6.95 1.77 4.20
N GLY A 292 -8.11 1.45 4.80
CA GLY A 292 -8.26 0.25 5.64
C GLY A 292 -8.19 -1.08 4.88
N PHE A 293 -8.23 -1.06 3.54
CA PHE A 293 -8.08 -2.24 2.68
C PHE A 293 -6.69 -2.34 2.06
N ILE A 294 -5.71 -1.60 2.58
CA ILE A 294 -4.31 -1.67 2.17
C ILE A 294 -3.46 -2.01 3.39
N THR A 295 -2.62 -3.04 3.31
CA THR A 295 -1.62 -3.34 4.35
C THR A 295 -0.52 -2.28 4.34
N SER A 296 0.22 -2.09 5.43
CA SER A 296 1.44 -1.27 5.41
C SER A 296 2.48 -1.97 6.27
N ASN A 297 3.43 -2.63 5.62
CA ASN A 297 4.39 -3.50 6.31
C ASN A 297 5.81 -3.04 6.02
N LEU A 298 6.50 -2.49 7.01
CA LEU A 298 7.92 -2.19 6.89
C LEU A 298 8.72 -3.48 6.95
N VAL A 299 9.61 -3.66 5.97
CA VAL A 299 10.58 -4.75 5.92
C VAL A 299 11.97 -4.16 6.02
N GLY A 300 12.67 -4.55 7.08
CA GLY A 300 14.05 -4.19 7.38
C GLY A 300 14.93 -5.42 7.63
N ARG A 301 16.18 -5.19 8.03
CA ARG A 301 17.15 -6.25 8.31
C ARG A 301 17.98 -5.94 9.56
N ASN A 302 18.26 -6.97 10.33
CA ASN A 302 19.32 -6.96 11.34
C ASN A 302 20.69 -7.17 10.69
N ASP A 303 21.75 -6.85 11.44
CA ASP A 303 23.15 -7.05 11.04
C ASP A 303 23.49 -8.52 10.72
N ASP A 304 22.76 -9.46 11.32
CA ASP A 304 22.88 -10.91 11.08
C ASP A 304 22.12 -11.39 9.83
N GLY A 305 21.42 -10.47 9.14
CA GLY A 305 20.60 -10.74 7.96
C GLY A 305 19.16 -11.15 8.25
N THR A 306 18.77 -11.32 9.52
CA THR A 306 17.39 -11.65 9.93
C THR A 306 16.44 -10.53 9.53
N LEU A 307 15.27 -10.87 8.98
CA LEU A 307 14.27 -9.88 8.58
C LEU A 307 13.57 -9.31 9.81
N ILE A 308 13.60 -7.99 9.94
CA ILE A 308 12.72 -7.25 10.85
C ILE A 308 11.47 -6.90 10.06
N LYS A 309 10.29 -7.24 10.59
CA LYS A 309 9.02 -6.81 10.00
C LYS A 309 8.16 -6.08 11.01
N GLU A 310 7.79 -4.87 10.64
CA GLU A 310 6.74 -4.12 11.31
C GLU A 310 5.48 -4.12 10.44
N PHE A 311 4.33 -4.20 11.09
CA PHE A 311 3.03 -4.26 10.47
C PHE A 311 2.13 -3.19 11.08
N GLU A 312 1.60 -2.31 10.23
CA GLU A 312 0.64 -1.27 10.58
C GLU A 312 -0.53 -1.25 9.58
N ALA A 313 -1.65 -0.64 9.98
CA ALA A 313 -2.71 -0.29 9.05
C ALA A 313 -2.33 0.98 8.26
N SER A 314 -2.83 1.12 7.04
CA SER A 314 -2.52 2.31 6.22
C SER A 314 -3.31 3.58 6.59
N HIS A 315 -4.17 3.52 7.61
CA HIS A 315 -4.96 4.67 8.07
C HIS A 315 -4.40 5.29 9.37
N GLY A 316 -4.78 6.53 9.65
CA GLY A 316 -4.48 7.20 10.92
C GLY A 316 -5.38 6.75 12.09
N THR A 317 -5.38 7.51 13.18
CA THR A 317 -6.12 7.23 14.43
C THR A 317 -7.62 7.51 14.37
N VAL A 318 -8.15 7.95 13.21
CA VAL A 318 -9.59 8.13 12.97
C VAL A 318 -10.27 9.07 13.99
N SER A 319 -9.66 10.25 14.19
CA SER A 319 -10.03 11.23 15.25
C SER A 319 -11.51 11.63 15.28
N ASP A 320 -12.18 11.63 14.14
CA ASP A 320 -13.61 11.93 14.04
C ASP A 320 -14.51 10.81 14.59
N LEU A 321 -14.17 9.53 14.41
CA LEU A 321 -14.85 8.44 15.14
C LEU A 321 -14.52 8.48 16.63
N TRP A 322 -13.28 8.83 16.98
CA TRP A 322 -12.89 9.01 18.38
C TRP A 322 -13.74 10.08 19.08
N HIS A 323 -13.97 11.22 18.44
CA HIS A 323 -14.86 12.25 18.99
C HIS A 323 -16.32 11.81 19.07
N ALA A 324 -16.82 11.01 18.12
CA ALA A 324 -18.16 10.43 18.18
C ALA A 324 -18.28 9.45 19.37
N HIS A 325 -17.29 8.58 19.55
CA HIS A 325 -17.20 7.66 20.69
C HIS A 325 -17.20 8.42 22.03
N LEU A 326 -16.41 9.49 22.16
CA LEU A 326 -16.39 10.33 23.35
C LEU A 326 -17.74 11.03 23.66
N ARG A 327 -18.59 11.21 22.64
CA ARG A 327 -19.96 11.72 22.80
C ARG A 327 -20.98 10.62 23.10
N GLY A 328 -20.56 9.36 23.18
CA GLY A 328 -21.44 8.20 23.35
C GLY A 328 -22.25 7.86 22.09
N GLU A 329 -21.85 8.37 20.93
CA GLU A 329 -22.47 8.04 19.65
C GLU A 329 -22.00 6.67 19.17
N ALA A 330 -22.88 5.94 18.48
CA ALA A 330 -22.50 4.68 17.84
C ALA A 330 -21.42 4.92 16.76
N THR A 331 -20.42 4.07 16.73
CA THR A 331 -19.36 4.09 15.72
C THR A 331 -19.34 2.79 14.94
N SER A 332 -18.79 2.82 13.73
CA SER A 332 -18.52 1.61 12.95
C SER A 332 -17.19 1.77 12.22
N PHE A 333 -16.13 1.45 12.95
CA PHE A 333 -14.77 1.45 12.46
C PHE A 333 -14.43 0.07 11.90
N ASN A 334 -13.97 0.01 10.65
CA ASN A 334 -13.54 -1.22 9.99
C ASN A 334 -12.13 -1.63 10.47
N PRO A 335 -11.98 -2.72 11.24
CA PRO A 335 -10.71 -3.11 11.83
C PRO A 335 -9.82 -3.96 10.91
N LEU A 336 -10.24 -4.23 9.67
CA LEU A 336 -9.58 -5.19 8.78
C LEU A 336 -8.08 -4.91 8.61
N GLY A 337 -7.69 -3.66 8.35
CA GLY A 337 -6.29 -3.29 8.18
C GLY A 337 -5.44 -3.54 9.44
N MET A 338 -5.94 -3.18 10.63
CA MET A 338 -5.23 -3.43 11.89
C MET A 338 -5.23 -4.93 12.25
N ALA A 339 -6.29 -5.65 11.91
CA ALA A 339 -6.37 -7.09 12.11
C ALA A 339 -5.36 -7.83 11.22
N GLU A 340 -5.22 -7.44 9.94
CA GLU A 340 -4.17 -7.98 9.07
C GLU A 340 -2.77 -7.66 9.59
N ALA A 341 -2.57 -6.45 10.13
CA ALA A 341 -1.29 -6.07 10.71
C ALA A 341 -0.91 -6.94 11.92
N ILE A 342 -1.80 -7.11 12.89
CA ILE A 342 -1.51 -7.93 14.08
C ILE A 342 -1.39 -9.42 13.73
N MET A 343 -2.19 -9.91 12.78
CA MET A 343 -2.06 -11.28 12.24
C MET A 343 -0.70 -11.49 11.57
N GLY A 344 -0.21 -10.51 10.82
CA GLY A 344 1.11 -10.53 10.19
C GLY A 344 2.25 -10.56 11.20
N ALA A 345 2.17 -9.70 12.23
CA ALA A 345 3.16 -9.67 13.30
C ALA A 345 3.20 -10.99 14.09
N LEU A 346 2.04 -11.56 14.43
CA LEU A 346 1.92 -12.87 15.09
C LEU A 346 2.56 -13.99 14.27
N ALA A 347 2.23 -14.06 12.99
CA ALA A 347 2.76 -15.09 12.09
C ALA A 347 4.28 -14.98 11.95
N HIS A 348 4.80 -13.77 11.75
CA HIS A 348 6.25 -13.53 11.63
C HIS A 348 6.99 -13.81 12.95
N ALA A 349 6.42 -13.41 14.10
CA ALA A 349 7.00 -13.73 15.41
C ALA A 349 7.11 -15.24 15.63
N ALA A 350 6.08 -16.00 15.27
CA ALA A 350 6.08 -17.44 15.43
C ALA A 350 7.08 -18.15 14.49
N ASP A 351 7.29 -17.61 13.28
CA ASP A 351 8.33 -18.09 12.37
C ASP A 351 9.75 -17.80 12.90
N LEU A 352 9.96 -16.68 13.59
CA LEU A 352 11.25 -16.31 14.19
C LEU A 352 11.61 -17.13 15.44
N ASP A 353 10.61 -17.54 16.24
CA ASP A 353 10.83 -18.33 17.48
C ASP A 353 11.41 -19.73 17.20
N GLY A 354 11.24 -20.24 15.98
CA GLY A 354 11.79 -21.53 15.54
C GLY A 354 11.07 -22.77 16.09
N ASP A 355 10.13 -22.63 17.03
CA ASP A 355 9.27 -23.73 17.46
C ASP A 355 8.18 -24.04 16.43
N THR A 356 8.34 -25.17 15.75
CA THR A 356 7.46 -25.57 14.64
C THR A 356 6.02 -25.81 15.07
N GLU A 357 5.78 -26.27 16.30
CA GLU A 357 4.41 -26.51 16.78
C GLU A 357 3.70 -25.21 17.13
N THR A 358 4.38 -24.29 17.84
CA THR A 358 3.85 -22.95 18.08
C THR A 358 3.60 -22.22 16.77
N ALA A 359 4.54 -22.26 15.81
CA ALA A 359 4.34 -21.69 14.49
C ALA A 359 3.09 -22.25 13.80
N ARG A 360 2.95 -23.58 13.73
CA ARG A 360 1.76 -24.21 13.12
C ARG A 360 0.46 -23.76 13.78
N ARG A 361 0.40 -23.74 15.12
CA ARG A 361 -0.78 -23.31 15.87
C ARG A 361 -1.12 -21.84 15.63
N THR A 362 -0.12 -20.96 15.65
CA THR A 362 -0.29 -19.53 15.38
C THR A 362 -0.77 -19.28 13.96
N HIS A 363 -0.18 -19.95 12.96
CA HIS A 363 -0.62 -19.86 11.57
C HIS A 363 -2.06 -20.35 11.37
N HIS A 364 -2.43 -21.46 12.02
CA HIS A 364 -3.81 -21.96 11.99
C HIS A 364 -4.80 -20.98 12.63
N PHE A 365 -4.45 -20.41 13.78
CA PHE A 365 -5.25 -19.39 14.46
C PHE A 365 -5.42 -18.13 13.60
N VAL A 366 -4.34 -17.60 13.03
CA VAL A 366 -4.36 -16.44 12.13
C VAL A 366 -5.23 -16.70 10.90
N ALA A 367 -5.10 -17.86 10.27
CA ALA A 367 -5.96 -18.23 9.13
C ALA A 367 -7.44 -18.30 9.53
N THR A 368 -7.73 -18.78 10.74
CA THR A 368 -9.08 -18.90 11.28
C THR A 368 -9.69 -17.53 11.62
N LEU A 369 -8.91 -16.63 12.24
CA LEU A 369 -9.32 -15.26 12.52
C LEU A 369 -9.64 -14.49 11.22
N ARG A 370 -8.76 -14.60 10.22
CA ARG A 370 -9.00 -14.01 8.90
C ARG A 370 -10.27 -14.54 8.27
N ARG A 371 -10.48 -15.86 8.28
CA ARG A 371 -11.70 -16.49 7.76
C ARG A 371 -12.95 -15.99 8.47
N ALA A 372 -12.94 -15.92 9.80
CA ALA A 372 -14.06 -15.42 10.60
C ALA A 372 -14.39 -13.97 10.28
N MET A 373 -13.38 -13.13 10.13
CA MET A 373 -13.55 -11.73 9.75
C MET A 373 -14.12 -11.58 8.33
N HIS A 374 -13.55 -12.30 7.37
CA HIS A 374 -14.00 -12.30 5.97
C HIS A 374 -15.45 -12.77 5.86
N ASN A 375 -15.79 -13.88 6.51
CA ASN A 375 -17.14 -14.42 6.50
C ASN A 375 -18.13 -13.45 7.15
N THR A 376 -17.72 -12.71 8.19
CA THR A 376 -18.55 -11.65 8.77
C THR A 376 -18.94 -10.58 7.74
N PHE A 377 -18.02 -10.19 6.85
CA PHE A 377 -18.35 -9.31 5.73
C PHE A 377 -19.25 -10.01 4.68
N VAL A 378 -18.92 -11.24 4.30
CA VAL A 378 -19.66 -12.01 3.27
C VAL A 378 -21.12 -12.25 3.67
N TYR A 379 -21.42 -12.38 4.96
CA TYR A 379 -22.77 -12.56 5.49
C TYR A 379 -23.55 -11.24 5.70
N GLY A 380 -23.06 -10.11 5.16
CA GLY A 380 -23.73 -8.81 5.30
C GLY A 380 -23.61 -8.21 6.70
N GLN A 381 -22.81 -8.80 7.59
CA GLN A 381 -22.61 -8.37 8.98
C GLN A 381 -21.33 -7.55 9.14
N GLY A 382 -20.89 -6.90 8.05
CA GLY A 382 -19.74 -6.00 8.05
C GLY A 382 -20.00 -4.69 8.78
N THR A 383 -18.96 -3.87 8.90
CA THR A 383 -19.07 -2.47 9.32
C THR A 383 -19.80 -1.61 8.29
N TRP A 384 -20.25 -0.41 8.68
CA TRP A 384 -21.11 0.45 7.87
C TRP A 384 -20.52 0.84 6.51
N ASP A 385 -19.19 0.91 6.41
CA ASP A 385 -18.49 1.19 5.15
C ASP A 385 -18.62 0.05 4.12
N MET A 386 -19.02 -1.15 4.55
CA MET A 386 -19.18 -2.34 3.72
C MET A 386 -20.63 -2.82 3.63
N ALA A 387 -21.33 -2.88 4.76
CA ALA A 387 -22.71 -3.38 4.84
C ALA A 387 -23.78 -2.27 4.87
N GLY A 388 -23.36 -1.00 4.99
CA GLY A 388 -24.28 0.14 5.04
C GLY A 388 -24.94 0.33 6.40
N PRO A 389 -26.08 1.06 6.47
CA PRO A 389 -26.73 1.39 7.74
C PRO A 389 -27.16 0.17 8.57
N ASP A 390 -27.44 -0.96 7.91
CA ASP A 390 -27.79 -2.23 8.55
C ASP A 390 -26.56 -3.03 9.01
N GLY A 391 -25.36 -2.52 8.74
CA GLY A 391 -24.11 -3.08 9.22
C GLY A 391 -23.91 -2.90 10.72
N LEU A 392 -22.94 -3.64 11.25
CA LEU A 392 -22.63 -3.67 12.67
C LEU A 392 -21.87 -2.41 13.12
N THR A 393 -22.10 -2.00 14.37
CA THR A 393 -21.22 -1.08 15.08
C THR A 393 -19.84 -1.70 15.32
N THR A 394 -18.86 -0.89 15.73
CA THR A 394 -17.49 -1.34 16.03
C THR A 394 -17.50 -2.50 17.04
N GLU A 395 -18.24 -2.34 18.14
CA GLU A 395 -18.33 -3.31 19.23
C GLU A 395 -19.09 -4.58 18.81
N GLU A 396 -20.19 -4.44 18.08
CA GLU A 396 -20.96 -5.58 17.56
C GLU A 396 -20.16 -6.39 16.55
N PHE A 397 -19.42 -5.74 15.66
CA PHE A 397 -18.54 -6.41 14.70
C PHE A 397 -17.45 -7.21 15.43
N VAL A 398 -16.80 -6.61 16.44
CA VAL A 398 -15.79 -7.28 17.26
C VAL A 398 -16.37 -8.52 17.95
N ALA A 399 -17.52 -8.38 18.60
CA ALA A 399 -18.19 -9.49 19.29
C ALA A 399 -18.62 -10.59 18.31
N LYS A 400 -19.12 -10.23 17.13
CA LYS A 400 -19.55 -11.18 16.11
C LYS A 400 -18.38 -11.99 15.54
N VAL A 401 -17.24 -11.33 15.26
CA VAL A 401 -16.02 -12.04 14.83
C VAL A 401 -15.52 -12.94 15.95
N ALA A 402 -15.49 -12.50 17.20
CA ALA A 402 -15.06 -13.31 18.34
C ALA A 402 -15.90 -14.59 18.48
N TRP A 403 -17.22 -14.46 18.36
CA TRP A 403 -18.15 -15.58 18.34
C TRP A 403 -17.85 -16.58 17.21
N ARG A 404 -17.56 -16.11 15.98
CA ARG A 404 -17.18 -16.99 14.86
C ARG A 404 -15.84 -17.69 15.08
N VAL A 405 -14.84 -16.97 15.58
CA VAL A 405 -13.49 -17.52 15.82
C VAL A 405 -13.56 -18.69 16.80
N GLY A 406 -14.27 -18.54 17.93
CA GLY A 406 -14.45 -19.62 18.89
C GLY A 406 -15.05 -20.88 18.26
N ARG A 407 -16.15 -20.72 17.50
CA ARG A 407 -16.82 -21.82 16.80
C ARG A 407 -15.93 -22.49 15.75
N TYR A 408 -15.19 -21.70 14.98
CA TYR A 408 -14.31 -22.22 13.94
C TYR A 408 -13.13 -23.02 14.50
N LEU A 409 -12.58 -22.60 15.64
CA LEU A 409 -11.51 -23.32 16.33
C LEU A 409 -12.02 -24.64 16.93
N GLU A 410 -13.32 -24.73 17.25
CA GLU A 410 -14.01 -25.96 17.64
C GLU A 410 -14.47 -26.81 16.44
N ALA A 411 -14.07 -26.43 15.22
CA ALA A 411 -14.43 -27.08 13.96
C ALA A 411 -15.95 -27.14 13.68
N GLU A 412 -16.69 -26.16 14.18
CA GLU A 412 -18.11 -25.99 13.84
C GLU A 412 -18.29 -25.28 12.50
N ASP A 413 -19.22 -25.78 11.69
CA ASP A 413 -19.61 -25.14 10.43
C ASP A 413 -20.51 -23.91 10.65
N ASP A 414 -20.44 -22.96 9.72
CA ASP A 414 -21.39 -21.86 9.65
C ASP A 414 -22.65 -22.29 8.90
N ALA A 415 -23.80 -22.17 9.59
CA ALA A 415 -25.12 -22.32 9.00
C ALA A 415 -25.58 -21.04 8.25
N GLU A 416 -24.78 -19.97 8.28
CA GLU A 416 -25.10 -18.69 7.63
C GLU A 416 -24.73 -18.70 6.14
N THR A 417 -25.59 -18.10 5.32
CA THR A 417 -25.42 -18.03 3.86
C THR A 417 -24.95 -16.65 3.43
N ALA A 418 -24.08 -16.59 2.43
CA ALA A 418 -23.57 -15.33 1.86
C ALA A 418 -24.70 -14.38 1.48
N ASP A 419 -24.57 -13.11 1.85
CA ASP A 419 -25.49 -12.05 1.46
C ASP A 419 -25.13 -11.57 0.04
N PRO A 420 -26.04 -11.69 -0.95
CA PRO A 420 -25.81 -11.17 -2.30
C PRO A 420 -25.46 -9.68 -2.34
N ALA A 421 -25.97 -8.87 -1.40
CA ALA A 421 -25.67 -7.44 -1.31
C ALA A 421 -24.22 -7.17 -0.86
N ALA A 422 -23.65 -8.06 -0.04
CA ALA A 422 -22.27 -7.98 0.40
C ALA A 422 -21.25 -8.33 -0.69
N ALA A 423 -21.68 -9.05 -1.75
CA ALA A 423 -20.80 -9.45 -2.84
C ALA A 423 -20.25 -8.27 -3.66
N LYS A 424 -20.94 -7.12 -3.66
CA LYS A 424 -20.46 -5.88 -4.28
C LYS A 424 -20.92 -4.66 -3.49
N PRO A 425 -20.20 -4.30 -2.43
CA PRO A 425 -20.56 -3.18 -1.55
C PRO A 425 -20.66 -1.88 -2.33
N SER A 426 -21.80 -1.19 -2.22
CA SER A 426 -22.00 0.10 -2.90
C SER A 426 -20.89 1.08 -2.52
N VAL A 427 -20.37 1.81 -3.51
CA VAL A 427 -19.37 2.86 -3.28
C VAL A 427 -19.94 4.03 -2.47
N LEU A 428 -21.27 4.18 -2.44
CA LEU A 428 -21.97 5.18 -1.63
C LEU A 428 -21.89 4.90 -0.12
N LEU A 429 -21.43 3.70 0.27
CA LEU A 429 -21.21 3.35 1.67
C LEU A 429 -19.85 3.85 2.18
N ARG A 430 -18.94 4.25 1.27
CA ARG A 430 -17.64 4.79 1.67
C ARG A 430 -17.84 6.04 2.53
N ARG A 431 -16.98 6.22 3.53
CA ARG A 431 -17.08 7.29 4.52
C ARG A 431 -17.24 8.70 3.92
N GLY A 432 -16.50 9.01 2.86
CA GLY A 432 -16.58 10.29 2.16
C GLY A 432 -17.84 10.49 1.31
N ALA A 433 -18.60 9.43 1.00
CA ALA A 433 -19.77 9.52 0.13
C ALA A 433 -20.88 10.41 0.72
N LYS A 434 -21.03 10.45 2.05
CA LYS A 434 -22.00 11.32 2.73
C LYS A 434 -21.66 12.81 2.64
N GLN A 435 -20.42 13.15 2.28
CA GLN A 435 -19.95 14.53 2.11
C GLN A 435 -19.96 14.95 0.64
N VAL A 436 -20.42 14.07 -0.27
CA VAL A 436 -20.49 14.40 -1.70
C VAL A 436 -21.54 15.48 -1.92
N ASP A 437 -21.10 16.56 -2.55
CA ASP A 437 -21.95 17.66 -2.98
C ASP A 437 -22.74 17.20 -4.22
N VAL A 438 -23.96 16.72 -3.98
CA VAL A 438 -24.83 16.17 -5.02
C VAL A 438 -25.15 17.21 -6.09
N ASP A 439 -25.29 18.48 -5.72
CA ASP A 439 -25.56 19.56 -6.67
C ASP A 439 -24.40 19.73 -7.66
N LYS A 440 -23.14 19.63 -7.19
CA LYS A 440 -21.97 19.61 -8.08
C LYS A 440 -21.91 18.35 -8.93
N VAL A 441 -22.26 17.18 -8.39
CA VAL A 441 -22.33 15.94 -9.19
C VAL A 441 -23.38 16.06 -10.28
N SER A 442 -24.54 16.63 -9.97
CA SER A 442 -25.60 16.91 -10.95
C SER A 442 -25.15 17.92 -12.01
N ALA A 443 -24.40 18.95 -11.63
CA ALA A 443 -23.82 19.90 -12.59
C ALA A 443 -22.79 19.23 -13.52
N MET A 444 -21.94 18.34 -12.99
CA MET A 444 -21.02 17.54 -13.79
C MET A 444 -21.76 16.57 -14.72
N PHE A 445 -22.82 15.93 -14.23
CA PHE A 445 -23.66 15.04 -15.05
C PHE A 445 -24.28 15.82 -16.22
N ALA A 446 -24.87 16.98 -15.95
CA ALA A 446 -25.47 17.84 -16.97
C ALA A 446 -24.46 18.41 -17.99
N GLU A 447 -23.17 18.45 -17.67
CA GLU A 447 -22.12 18.85 -18.61
C GLU A 447 -21.89 17.79 -19.70
N PHE A 448 -22.17 16.52 -19.40
CA PHE A 448 -21.94 15.39 -20.30
C PHE A 448 -23.23 14.77 -20.86
N ASP A 449 -24.38 14.99 -20.22
CA ASP A 449 -25.72 14.72 -20.75
C ASP A 449 -26.12 15.88 -21.69
N VAL A 450 -25.46 15.95 -22.85
CA VAL A 450 -25.56 17.07 -23.80
C VAL A 450 -26.97 17.13 -24.41
N ASP A 451 -27.62 15.97 -24.57
CA ASP A 451 -28.98 15.89 -25.09
C ASP A 451 -30.06 16.12 -24.01
N GLY A 452 -29.66 16.22 -22.74
CA GLY A 452 -30.55 16.47 -21.60
C GLY A 452 -31.55 15.34 -21.36
N SER A 453 -31.24 14.13 -21.82
CA SER A 453 -32.10 12.96 -21.70
C SER A 453 -32.23 12.45 -20.27
N GLY A 454 -31.33 12.87 -19.37
CA GLY A 454 -31.17 12.27 -18.04
C GLY A 454 -30.39 10.95 -18.09
N SER A 455 -29.72 10.64 -19.21
CA SER A 455 -28.91 9.45 -19.41
C SER A 455 -27.65 9.77 -20.20
N ILE A 456 -26.58 8.97 -20.06
CA ILE A 456 -25.34 9.16 -20.81
C ILE A 456 -25.24 8.08 -21.88
N SER A 457 -25.24 8.49 -23.16
CA SER A 457 -25.00 7.63 -24.31
C SER A 457 -23.55 7.13 -24.38
N LEU A 458 -23.26 6.15 -25.24
CA LEU A 458 -21.88 5.68 -25.44
C LEU A 458 -21.00 6.79 -26.03
N GLU A 459 -21.56 7.61 -26.91
CA GLU A 459 -20.93 8.77 -27.50
C GLU A 459 -20.54 9.79 -26.43
N GLU A 460 -21.49 10.23 -25.60
CA GLU A 460 -21.25 11.16 -24.49
C GLU A 460 -20.27 10.58 -23.45
N PHE A 461 -20.40 9.28 -23.14
CA PHE A 461 -19.45 8.59 -22.27
C PHE A 461 -18.03 8.60 -22.87
N SER A 462 -17.91 8.38 -24.18
CA SER A 462 -16.62 8.42 -24.88
C SER A 462 -16.02 9.82 -24.87
N GLU A 463 -16.83 10.85 -25.11
CA GLU A 463 -16.42 12.26 -25.01
C GLU A 463 -15.98 12.62 -23.59
N MET A 464 -16.72 12.18 -22.58
CA MET A 464 -16.36 12.33 -21.17
C MET A 464 -14.99 11.71 -20.89
N MET A 465 -14.79 10.45 -21.28
CA MET A 465 -13.52 9.75 -21.07
C MET A 465 -12.35 10.41 -21.82
N ILE A 466 -12.58 10.95 -23.03
CA ILE A 466 -11.57 11.69 -23.80
C ILE A 466 -11.24 13.01 -23.11
N LYS A 467 -12.25 13.79 -22.70
CA LYS A 467 -12.08 15.09 -22.03
C LYS A 467 -11.36 14.96 -20.69
N LEU A 468 -11.65 13.91 -19.93
CA LEU A 468 -10.97 13.60 -18.67
C LEU A 468 -9.57 12.99 -18.86
N GLY A 469 -9.15 12.70 -20.10
CA GLY A 469 -7.86 12.04 -20.39
C GLY A 469 -7.81 10.57 -19.96
N LEU A 470 -8.95 9.96 -19.68
CA LEU A 470 -9.07 8.59 -19.17
C LEU A 470 -9.37 7.56 -20.27
N ALA A 471 -9.69 8.01 -21.48
CA ALA A 471 -9.94 7.12 -22.62
C ALA A 471 -8.72 6.22 -22.90
N PRO A 472 -8.93 4.89 -23.03
CA PRO A 472 -7.85 3.99 -23.39
C PRO A 472 -7.38 4.27 -24.83
N MET A 473 -6.07 4.46 -25.00
CA MET A 473 -5.46 4.66 -26.30
C MET A 473 -5.28 3.31 -27.01
N LYS A 474 -5.44 3.28 -28.33
CA LYS A 474 -5.06 2.10 -29.12
C LYS A 474 -3.55 1.88 -28.97
N GLU A 475 -3.11 0.62 -28.91
CA GLU A 475 -1.70 0.31 -29.05
C GLU A 475 -1.21 0.87 -30.40
N PRO A 476 -0.03 1.54 -30.43
CA PRO A 476 0.53 2.00 -31.70
C PRO A 476 0.70 0.78 -32.61
N GLU A 477 0.12 0.83 -33.81
CA GLU A 477 0.39 -0.19 -34.83
C GLU A 477 1.90 -0.29 -34.98
N LYS A 478 2.46 -1.49 -34.78
CA LYS A 478 3.86 -1.78 -35.12
C LYS A 478 4.00 -1.56 -36.63
N THR A 479 4.33 -0.34 -37.04
CA THR A 479 4.57 -0.02 -38.44
C THR A 479 5.67 -0.95 -38.95
N SER A 480 5.43 -1.59 -40.09
CA SER A 480 6.33 -2.54 -40.76
C SER A 480 7.76 -2.02 -41.00
N ALA A 481 8.02 -0.73 -40.79
CA ALA A 481 9.33 -0.10 -40.84
C ALA A 481 10.31 -0.57 -39.75
N SER A 482 9.85 -1.11 -38.60
CA SER A 482 10.76 -1.57 -37.54
C SER A 482 11.33 -2.98 -37.77
N ARG A 483 10.76 -3.77 -38.69
CA ARG A 483 11.33 -5.07 -39.11
C ARG A 483 12.45 -4.94 -40.13
N ALA A 484 12.42 -3.89 -40.96
CA ALA A 484 13.39 -3.72 -42.05
C ALA A 484 14.82 -3.35 -41.59
N LYS A 485 15.01 -2.90 -40.35
CA LYS A 485 16.34 -2.53 -39.82
C LYS A 485 17.08 -3.66 -39.10
N ILE A 486 16.45 -4.81 -38.89
CA ILE A 486 17.11 -5.97 -38.25
C ILE A 486 17.72 -6.91 -39.31
N ASP A 487 17.19 -6.93 -40.54
CA ASP A 487 17.70 -7.78 -41.61
C ASP A 487 18.85 -7.17 -42.45
N GLU A 488 19.24 -5.90 -42.21
CA GLU A 488 20.42 -5.27 -42.84
C GLU A 488 21.68 -5.27 -41.95
N ALA A 489 21.60 -5.85 -40.74
CA ALA A 489 22.72 -5.96 -39.80
C ALA A 489 23.01 -7.40 -39.34
N ALA A 490 22.59 -8.40 -40.14
CA ALA A 490 22.90 -9.82 -39.94
C ALA A 490 23.92 -10.33 -40.97
#